data_AF-A0A968J759-F1
#
_entry.id   AF-A0A968J759-F1
#
_cell.length_a   1.000
_cell.length_b   1.000
_cell.length_c   1.000
_cell.angle_alpha   90.00
_cell.angle_beta   90.00
_cell.angle_gamma   90.00
#
_symmetry.space_group_name_H-M   'P 1'
#
loop_
_entity.id
_entity.type
_entity.pdbx_description
1 polymer ?
#
loop_
_entity_poly.entity_id
_entity_poly.type
_entity_poly.pdbx_seq_one_letter_code
_entity_poly.pdbx_strand_id
1 'polypeptide(L)'
;MQRVYDTSNIFSGDLLAKYKSDFVDLAVKDTIDKDKVYAITSYVENLQLYFNKNLLSQNGIALPARTWKEVEKHVPLLNKRNPNTQNFDISAISLGTGGRGLEGSPNINRHEDIIPMLLFQSGGQLYDSQSNKVVFGSSPNTIDQETGVSTTTGFGELDEESQAFRAVEFYTDFADLTSSRYSWNTASPQNIDAFSEGKLAYMIHFSYMKDILQERNSRLPFDVAPLPQLDPEIKKTYGFFFMDGMNRKLETDSSQALKKSAAEKFLYYLSLPESQRQFVANTKLPASRKDIVEEQLKSSDQIRVLLMVPYMLIITTNLMLLKQSKSGLI
;
A
#
# COMPACT_ATOMS: atom_id res chain seq x y z
N MET A 1 20.33 -15.02 46.59
CA MET A 1 18.99 -14.50 46.25
C MET A 1 18.86 -14.52 44.73
N GLN A 2 18.34 -15.62 44.18
CA GLN A 2 18.20 -15.80 42.74
C GLN A 2 16.98 -14.96 42.30
N ARG A 3 17.20 -13.87 41.56
CA ARG A 3 16.09 -13.13 40.94
C ARG A 3 15.45 -14.10 39.95
N VAL A 4 14.26 -14.60 40.30
CA VAL A 4 13.39 -15.28 39.35
C VAL A 4 12.96 -14.20 38.37
N TYR A 5 13.65 -14.12 37.24
CA TYR A 5 13.19 -13.30 36.13
C TYR A 5 11.95 -13.99 35.61
N ASP A 6 10.80 -13.33 35.72
CA ASP A 6 9.60 -13.78 35.03
C ASP A 6 9.93 -13.84 33.54
N THR A 7 9.93 -15.05 32.99
CA THR A 7 10.20 -15.34 31.58
C THR A 7 8.93 -15.29 30.74
N SER A 8 7.83 -14.80 31.33
CA SER A 8 6.56 -14.58 30.66
C SER A 8 6.74 -13.62 29.49
N ASN A 9 6.13 -13.98 28.36
CA ASN A 9 6.01 -13.09 27.22
C ASN A 9 5.37 -11.78 27.68
N ILE A 10 6.12 -10.68 27.60
CA ILE A 10 5.69 -9.33 27.99
C ILE A 10 4.39 -8.92 27.30
N PHE A 11 4.16 -9.36 26.06
CA PHE A 11 2.91 -9.16 25.35
C PHE A 11 1.94 -10.31 25.66
N SER A 12 1.43 -10.33 26.87
CA SER A 12 0.38 -11.24 27.31
C SER A 12 -0.73 -10.49 28.04
N GLY A 13 -1.91 -11.12 28.17
CA GLY A 13 -3.07 -10.52 28.83
C GLY A 13 -3.44 -9.15 28.24
N ASP A 14 -3.54 -8.15 29.11
CA ASP A 14 -3.94 -6.78 28.74
C ASP A 14 -2.98 -6.13 27.74
N LEU A 15 -1.68 -6.44 27.79
CA LEU A 15 -0.71 -5.86 26.85
C LEU A 15 -0.89 -6.40 25.43
N LEU A 16 -1.23 -7.68 25.29
CA LEU A 16 -1.58 -8.25 23.99
C LEU A 16 -2.88 -7.66 23.44
N ALA A 17 -3.90 -7.54 24.29
CA ALA A 17 -5.18 -6.93 23.92
C ALA A 17 -4.99 -5.47 23.46
N LYS A 18 -4.16 -4.71 24.21
CA LYS A 18 -3.78 -3.35 23.87
C LYS A 18 -3.02 -3.28 22.55
N TYR A 19 -2.05 -4.17 22.31
CA TYR A 19 -1.32 -4.22 21.04
C TYR A 19 -2.26 -4.49 19.85
N LYS A 20 -3.15 -5.49 19.96
CA LYS A 20 -4.15 -5.80 18.93
C LYS A 20 -5.11 -4.62 18.65
N SER A 21 -5.46 -3.87 19.69
CA SER A 21 -6.35 -2.71 19.58
C SER A 21 -5.65 -1.48 19.00
N ASP A 22 -4.43 -1.19 19.45
CA ASP A 22 -3.73 0.07 19.18
C ASP A 22 -3.03 0.06 17.80
N PHE A 23 -2.77 -1.10 17.19
CA PHE A 23 -2.03 -1.20 15.92
C PHE A 23 -2.94 -1.49 14.73
N VAL A 24 -2.51 -1.08 13.53
CA VAL A 24 -3.20 -1.37 12.27
C VAL A 24 -3.29 -2.87 12.03
N ASP A 25 -4.38 -3.32 11.44
CA ASP A 25 -4.73 -4.75 11.35
C ASP A 25 -3.65 -5.56 10.62
N LEU A 26 -2.99 -4.96 9.62
CA LEU A 26 -1.87 -5.59 8.92
C LEU A 26 -0.67 -5.85 9.84
N ALA A 27 -0.30 -4.87 10.67
CA ALA A 27 0.78 -5.05 11.64
C ALA A 27 0.42 -6.14 12.66
N VAL A 28 -0.82 -6.15 13.16
CA VAL A 28 -1.30 -7.18 14.09
C VAL A 28 -1.26 -8.58 13.45
N LYS A 29 -1.79 -8.71 12.23
CA LYS A 29 -1.88 -9.97 11.50
C LYS A 29 -0.51 -10.61 11.27
N ASP A 30 0.48 -9.82 10.89
CA ASP A 30 1.78 -10.33 10.44
C ASP A 30 2.83 -10.39 11.55
N THR A 31 2.56 -9.79 12.72
CA THR A 31 3.48 -9.84 13.88
C THR A 31 3.03 -10.79 14.98
N ILE A 32 1.81 -11.33 14.91
CA ILE A 32 1.23 -12.23 15.92
C ILE A 32 0.98 -13.61 15.32
N ASP A 33 1.43 -14.65 16.01
CA ASP A 33 1.02 -16.05 15.76
C ASP A 33 0.67 -16.73 17.09
N LYS A 34 -0.47 -17.44 17.13
CA LYS A 34 -0.99 -18.14 18.33
C LYS A 34 -0.94 -17.28 19.61
N ASP A 35 -1.45 -16.05 19.51
CA ASP A 35 -1.48 -15.06 20.60
C ASP A 35 -0.11 -14.66 21.17
N LYS A 36 0.96 -14.90 20.41
CA LYS A 36 2.31 -14.44 20.75
C LYS A 36 2.76 -13.39 19.74
N VAL A 37 3.23 -12.25 20.26
CA VAL A 37 3.89 -11.21 19.47
C VAL A 37 5.33 -11.64 19.19
N TYR A 38 5.70 -11.80 17.92
CA TYR A 38 7.04 -12.19 17.49
C TYR A 38 7.89 -11.01 17.04
N ALA A 39 7.25 -9.90 16.66
CA ALA A 39 7.90 -8.70 16.22
C ALA A 39 7.02 -7.47 16.49
N ILE A 40 7.61 -6.28 16.37
CA ILE A 40 6.90 -5.01 16.37
C ILE A 40 7.32 -4.26 15.12
N THR A 41 6.38 -3.58 14.47
CA THR A 41 6.74 -2.61 13.42
C THR A 41 6.42 -1.21 13.91
N SER A 42 7.21 -0.23 13.48
CA SER A 42 6.98 1.19 13.80
C SER A 42 6.28 1.97 12.69
N TYR A 43 6.14 1.37 11.51
CA TYR A 43 5.53 2.04 10.37
C TYR A 43 4.86 1.04 9.44
N VAL A 44 3.88 1.50 8.67
CA VAL A 44 3.27 0.72 7.60
C VAL A 44 3.12 1.62 6.38
N GLU A 45 4.03 1.48 5.42
CA GLU A 45 3.86 2.10 4.11
C GLU A 45 2.62 1.55 3.43
N ASN A 46 1.97 2.36 2.62
CA ASN A 46 0.79 1.97 1.86
C ASN A 46 0.93 2.42 0.40
N LEU A 47 0.40 1.64 -0.53
CA LEU A 47 0.29 2.09 -1.92
C LEU A 47 -0.72 3.24 -2.03
N GLN A 48 -0.37 4.22 -2.87
CA GLN A 48 -1.10 5.46 -3.08
C GLN A 48 -1.09 5.83 -4.57
N LEU A 49 -2.03 6.70 -4.96
CA LEU A 49 -2.12 7.22 -6.33
C LEU A 49 -1.47 8.61 -6.39
N TYR A 50 -0.30 8.69 -6.99
CA TYR A 50 0.34 9.94 -7.34
C TYR A 50 -0.26 10.46 -8.63
N PHE A 51 -0.55 11.75 -8.70
CA PHE A 51 -1.14 12.35 -9.90
C PHE A 51 -0.57 13.71 -10.25
N ASN A 52 -0.44 13.99 -11.54
CA ASN A 52 0.02 15.26 -12.06
C ASN A 52 -1.16 16.24 -12.23
N LYS A 53 -1.23 17.27 -11.38
CA LYS A 53 -2.31 18.26 -11.34
C LYS A 53 -2.46 19.01 -12.66
N ASN A 54 -1.35 19.30 -13.34
CA ASN A 54 -1.39 20.00 -14.62
C ASN A 54 -1.97 19.13 -15.73
N LEU A 55 -1.55 17.86 -15.80
CA LEU A 55 -2.10 16.94 -16.81
C LEU A 55 -3.60 16.70 -16.60
N LEU A 56 -4.06 16.59 -15.35
CA LEU A 56 -5.50 16.47 -15.07
C LEU A 56 -6.26 17.74 -15.45
N SER A 57 -5.84 18.90 -14.95
CA SER A 57 -6.53 20.18 -15.18
C SER A 57 -6.59 20.60 -16.66
N GLN A 58 -5.51 20.38 -17.42
CA GLN A 58 -5.45 20.68 -18.86
C GLN A 58 -6.42 19.81 -19.68
N ASN A 59 -6.79 18.64 -19.18
CA ASN A 59 -7.75 17.74 -19.82
C ASN A 59 -9.14 17.79 -19.15
N GLY A 60 -9.43 18.84 -18.38
CA GLY A 60 -10.74 19.06 -17.78
C GLY A 60 -11.08 18.13 -16.60
N ILE A 61 -10.09 17.44 -16.04
CA ILE A 61 -10.27 16.53 -14.91
C ILE A 61 -9.98 17.31 -13.62
N ALA A 62 -11.04 17.60 -12.85
CA ALA A 62 -10.94 18.42 -11.64
C ALA A 62 -10.37 17.65 -10.43
N LEU A 63 -10.64 16.36 -10.33
CA LEU A 63 -10.25 15.51 -9.19
C LEU A 63 -9.59 14.22 -9.68
N PRO A 64 -8.62 13.66 -8.93
CA PRO A 64 -8.03 12.38 -9.25
C PRO A 64 -9.09 11.26 -9.17
N ALA A 65 -8.86 10.18 -9.93
CA ALA A 65 -9.75 9.03 -9.94
C ALA A 65 -9.80 8.36 -8.57
N ARG A 66 -11.02 8.12 -8.08
CA ARG A 66 -11.33 7.40 -6.83
C ARG A 66 -11.71 5.95 -7.09
N THR A 67 -12.09 5.62 -8.32
CA THR A 67 -12.45 4.27 -8.75
C THR A 67 -11.69 3.87 -9.99
N TRP A 68 -11.49 2.57 -10.18
CA TRP A 68 -10.86 2.06 -11.42
C TRP A 68 -11.66 2.43 -12.67
N LYS A 69 -12.99 2.47 -12.57
CA LYS A 69 -13.88 2.95 -13.65
C LYS A 69 -13.62 4.41 -14.02
N GLU A 70 -13.23 5.25 -13.06
CA GLU A 70 -12.81 6.63 -13.35
C GLU A 70 -11.43 6.66 -14.03
N VAL A 71 -10.48 5.83 -13.59
CA VAL A 71 -9.19 5.67 -14.28
C VAL A 71 -9.42 5.33 -15.74
N GLU A 72 -10.26 4.32 -16.03
CA GLU A 72 -10.60 3.91 -17.39
C GLU A 72 -11.20 5.05 -18.22
N LYS A 73 -12.07 5.89 -17.63
CA LYS A 73 -12.61 7.07 -18.31
C LYS A 73 -11.56 8.16 -18.56
N HIS A 74 -10.58 8.28 -17.67
CA HIS A 74 -9.52 9.27 -17.80
C HIS A 74 -8.45 8.85 -18.83
N VAL A 75 -8.26 7.54 -19.07
CA VAL A 75 -7.28 7.02 -20.05
C VAL A 75 -7.37 7.72 -21.42
N PRO A 76 -8.52 7.72 -22.13
CA PRO A 76 -8.62 8.34 -23.45
C PRO A 76 -8.48 9.87 -23.43
N LEU A 77 -8.72 10.52 -22.28
CA LEU A 77 -8.58 11.97 -22.14
C LEU A 77 -7.13 12.40 -21.91
N LEU A 78 -6.35 11.57 -21.23
CA LEU A 78 -4.98 11.89 -20.81
C LEU A 78 -3.93 11.39 -21.80
N ASN A 79 -4.18 10.25 -22.45
CA ASN A 79 -3.22 9.67 -23.37
C ASN A 79 -2.98 10.57 -24.59
N LYS A 80 -1.71 10.82 -24.87
CA LYS A 80 -1.23 11.42 -26.11
C LYS A 80 -0.20 10.49 -26.72
N ARG A 81 -0.59 9.75 -27.76
CA ARG A 81 0.31 8.83 -28.47
C ARG A 81 1.09 9.57 -29.54
N ASN A 82 2.37 9.24 -29.63
CA ASN A 82 3.23 9.70 -30.69
C ASN A 82 2.94 8.89 -31.96
N PRO A 83 2.48 9.52 -33.05
CA PRO A 83 2.08 8.80 -34.26
C PRO A 83 3.26 8.11 -34.97
N ASN A 84 4.50 8.56 -34.73
CA ASN A 84 5.68 8.03 -35.40
C ASN A 84 6.28 6.84 -34.65
N THR A 85 6.29 6.87 -33.32
CA THR A 85 6.92 5.82 -32.50
C THR A 85 5.92 4.83 -31.92
N GLN A 86 4.61 5.12 -32.03
CA GLN A 86 3.52 4.38 -31.38
C GLN A 86 3.62 4.33 -29.83
N ASN A 87 4.54 5.12 -29.25
CA ASN A 87 4.68 5.30 -27.81
C ASN A 87 3.83 6.47 -27.29
N PHE A 88 3.92 6.75 -25.99
CA PHE A 88 3.19 7.83 -25.33
C PHE A 88 4.06 9.07 -25.17
N ASP A 89 3.65 10.20 -25.75
CA ASP A 89 4.18 11.52 -25.39
C ASP A 89 3.69 11.91 -23.98
N ILE A 90 2.42 11.60 -23.69
CA ILE A 90 1.81 11.61 -22.35
C ILE A 90 1.04 10.30 -22.16
N SER A 91 1.23 9.64 -21.02
CA SER A 91 0.44 8.47 -20.61
C SER A 91 -0.49 8.82 -19.45
N ALA A 92 -1.67 8.21 -19.47
CA ALA A 92 -2.64 8.29 -18.38
C ALA A 92 -2.15 7.60 -17.10
N ILE A 93 -1.68 6.36 -17.19
CA ILE A 93 -1.27 5.56 -16.03
C ILE A 93 -0.25 4.48 -16.44
N SER A 94 0.73 4.21 -15.58
CA SER A 94 1.75 3.19 -15.83
C SER A 94 1.29 1.82 -15.29
N LEU A 95 0.56 1.05 -16.10
CA LEU A 95 0.05 -0.30 -15.77
C LEU A 95 0.20 -1.26 -16.96
N GLY A 96 0.17 -2.56 -16.69
CA GLY A 96 0.08 -3.61 -17.72
C GLY A 96 1.39 -4.29 -18.13
N THR A 97 2.52 -3.83 -17.62
CA THR A 97 3.82 -4.48 -17.86
C THR A 97 4.47 -4.91 -16.54
N GLY A 98 5.26 -5.99 -16.55
CA GLY A 98 6.00 -6.46 -15.37
C GLY A 98 7.37 -7.06 -15.69
N GLY A 99 7.80 -6.99 -16.95
CA GLY A 99 9.04 -7.59 -17.46
C GLY A 99 10.02 -6.56 -18.01
N ARG A 100 11.15 -7.07 -18.54
CA ARG A 100 12.26 -6.31 -19.15
C ARG A 100 11.75 -5.17 -20.05
N GLY A 101 11.79 -3.95 -19.53
CA GLY A 101 11.65 -2.73 -20.33
C GLY A 101 12.89 -2.53 -21.21
N LEU A 102 13.01 -1.33 -21.80
CA LEU A 102 14.10 -0.98 -22.71
C LEU A 102 15.51 -1.29 -22.17
N GLU A 103 15.70 -1.20 -20.85
CA GLU A 103 17.00 -1.38 -20.18
C GLU A 103 17.15 -2.76 -19.51
N GLY A 104 16.28 -3.72 -19.81
CA GLY A 104 16.32 -5.05 -19.18
C GLY A 104 15.82 -5.09 -17.73
N SER A 105 15.41 -3.94 -17.18
CA SER A 105 14.73 -3.81 -15.88
C SER A 105 13.23 -3.52 -16.06
N PRO A 106 12.37 -3.84 -15.08
CA PRO A 106 10.95 -3.49 -15.16
C PRO A 106 10.74 -1.98 -15.32
N ASN A 107 9.90 -1.57 -16.28
CA ASN A 107 9.59 -0.16 -16.51
C ASN A 107 8.45 0.37 -15.63
N ILE A 108 7.80 -0.51 -14.86
CA ILE A 108 6.88 -0.15 -13.79
C ILE A 108 7.51 -0.61 -12.47
N ASN A 109 7.96 0.32 -11.64
CA ASN A 109 8.33 0.00 -10.27
C ASN A 109 7.06 -0.41 -9.50
N ARG A 110 7.15 -1.45 -8.65
CA ARG A 110 6.03 -1.99 -7.85
C ARG A 110 4.95 -2.74 -8.64
N HIS A 111 5.22 -3.20 -9.86
CA HIS A 111 4.29 -4.07 -10.59
C HIS A 111 3.97 -5.35 -9.79
N GLU A 112 4.95 -5.86 -9.04
CA GLU A 112 4.87 -7.02 -8.16
C GLU A 112 3.91 -6.81 -6.97
N ASP A 113 3.67 -5.57 -6.55
CA ASP A 113 2.75 -5.22 -5.46
C ASP A 113 1.37 -4.83 -5.98
N ILE A 114 1.28 -4.26 -7.20
CA ILE A 114 0.03 -3.80 -7.80
C ILE A 114 -0.92 -4.97 -8.12
N ILE A 115 -0.41 -6.10 -8.63
CA ILE A 115 -1.27 -7.25 -8.97
C ILE A 115 -1.90 -7.87 -7.69
N PRO A 116 -1.14 -8.18 -6.63
CA PRO A 116 -1.72 -8.57 -5.34
C PRO A 116 -2.71 -7.55 -4.78
N MET A 117 -2.42 -6.25 -4.91
CA MET A 117 -3.33 -5.19 -4.48
C MET A 117 -4.68 -5.26 -5.21
N LEU A 118 -4.68 -5.41 -6.53
CA LEU A 118 -5.91 -5.55 -7.34
C LEU A 118 -6.69 -6.81 -6.94
N LEU A 119 -5.98 -7.93 -6.73
CA LEU A 119 -6.57 -9.17 -6.24
C LEU A 119 -7.24 -9.00 -4.87
N PHE A 120 -6.57 -8.34 -3.92
CA PHE A 120 -7.13 -8.14 -2.59
C PHE A 120 -8.34 -7.20 -2.63
N GLN A 121 -8.30 -6.16 -3.48
CA GLN A 121 -9.46 -5.29 -3.69
C GLN A 121 -10.68 -6.07 -4.21
N SER A 122 -10.49 -7.03 -5.12
CA SER A 122 -11.58 -7.87 -5.65
C SER A 122 -12.07 -8.94 -4.66
N GLY A 123 -11.40 -9.09 -3.52
CA GLY A 123 -11.75 -10.05 -2.46
C GLY A 123 -10.93 -11.34 -2.50
N GLY A 124 -9.97 -11.44 -3.42
CA GLY A 124 -9.25 -12.68 -3.66
C GLY A 124 -8.11 -12.87 -2.68
N GLN A 125 -7.54 -14.07 -2.71
CA GLN A 125 -6.47 -14.47 -1.82
C GLN A 125 -5.34 -15.15 -2.60
N LEU A 126 -4.11 -14.94 -2.13
CA LEU A 126 -2.94 -15.65 -2.67
C LEU A 126 -2.74 -16.99 -1.95
N TYR A 127 -3.03 -17.01 -0.65
CA TYR A 127 -2.71 -18.11 0.25
C TYR A 127 -3.74 -18.20 1.37
N ASP A 128 -4.19 -19.41 1.66
CA ASP A 128 -5.04 -19.72 2.80
C ASP A 128 -4.17 -20.26 3.95
N SER A 129 -4.12 -19.50 5.03
CA SER A 129 -3.36 -19.83 6.24
C SER A 129 -3.97 -20.98 7.04
N GLN A 130 -5.26 -21.27 6.90
CA GLN A 130 -5.91 -22.37 7.62
C GLN A 130 -5.53 -23.72 7.00
N SER A 131 -5.65 -23.83 5.68
CA SER A 131 -5.28 -25.06 4.96
C SER A 131 -3.79 -25.15 4.62
N ASN A 132 -3.02 -24.07 4.82
CA ASN A 132 -1.61 -23.95 4.44
C ASN A 132 -1.40 -24.22 2.94
N LYS A 133 -2.24 -23.64 2.09
CA LYS A 133 -2.23 -23.84 0.63
C LYS A 133 -2.22 -22.52 -0.12
N VAL A 134 -1.52 -22.52 -1.26
CA VAL A 134 -1.67 -21.47 -2.28
C VAL A 134 -3.06 -21.63 -2.91
N VAL A 135 -3.84 -20.55 -2.91
CA VAL A 135 -5.21 -20.49 -3.47
C VAL A 135 -5.31 -19.47 -4.60
N PHE A 136 -4.19 -18.96 -5.07
CA PHE A 136 -4.12 -18.07 -6.23
C PHE A 136 -4.67 -18.77 -7.48
N GLY A 137 -5.61 -18.13 -8.17
CA GLY A 137 -6.25 -18.71 -9.36
C GLY A 137 -7.43 -19.64 -9.05
N SER A 138 -7.71 -19.94 -7.79
CA SER A 138 -8.88 -20.74 -7.40
C SER A 138 -10.15 -19.88 -7.37
N SER A 139 -11.29 -20.44 -7.78
CA SER A 139 -12.60 -19.81 -7.63
C SER A 139 -13.24 -20.18 -6.29
N PRO A 140 -14.02 -19.27 -5.67
CA PRO A 140 -14.78 -19.60 -4.46
C PRO A 140 -15.69 -20.83 -4.64
N ASN A 141 -16.14 -21.10 -5.86
CA ASN A 141 -17.03 -22.20 -6.20
C ASN A 141 -16.32 -23.57 -6.36
N THR A 142 -14.99 -23.61 -6.30
CA THR A 142 -14.22 -24.87 -6.37
C THR A 142 -13.75 -25.35 -5.01
N ILE A 143 -14.06 -24.64 -3.92
CA ILE A 143 -13.78 -25.12 -2.56
C ILE A 143 -14.88 -26.11 -2.17
N ASP A 144 -14.52 -27.39 -2.12
CA ASP A 144 -15.39 -28.42 -1.55
C ASP A 144 -15.72 -28.05 -0.10
N GLN A 145 -17.02 -27.90 0.21
CA GLN A 145 -17.49 -27.45 1.51
C GLN A 145 -17.37 -28.51 2.62
N GLU A 146 -17.16 -29.78 2.28
CA GLU A 146 -16.91 -30.85 3.24
C GLU A 146 -15.43 -31.03 3.55
N THR A 147 -14.55 -30.86 2.55
CA THR A 147 -13.12 -31.13 2.70
C THR A 147 -12.26 -29.88 2.84
N GLY A 148 -12.79 -28.69 2.51
CA GLY A 148 -12.03 -27.44 2.46
C GLY A 148 -10.91 -27.44 1.42
N VAL A 149 -10.94 -28.39 0.48
CA VAL A 149 -9.93 -28.55 -0.56
C VAL A 149 -10.46 -27.98 -1.87
N SER A 150 -9.66 -27.12 -2.53
CA SER A 150 -9.97 -26.69 -3.90
C SER A 150 -9.93 -27.88 -4.85
N THR A 151 -11.00 -28.12 -5.61
CA THR A 151 -11.11 -29.16 -6.64
C THR A 151 -10.33 -28.83 -7.91
N THR A 152 -9.75 -27.63 -8.01
CA THR A 152 -8.76 -27.28 -9.04
C THR A 152 -7.44 -27.98 -8.74
N THR A 153 -7.36 -29.26 -9.13
CA THR A 153 -6.13 -30.06 -9.08
C THR A 153 -5.22 -29.67 -10.24
N GLY A 154 -4.44 -28.61 -10.10
CA GLY A 154 -3.27 -28.40 -10.96
C GLY A 154 -2.84 -26.95 -11.14
N PHE A 155 -1.53 -26.73 -11.14
CA PHE A 155 -0.93 -25.62 -11.87
C PHE A 155 -1.24 -25.83 -13.37
N GLY A 156 -2.31 -25.22 -13.90
CA GLY A 156 -2.58 -25.31 -15.35
C GLY A 156 -4.00 -25.01 -15.80
N GLU A 157 -5.02 -25.17 -14.95
CA GLU A 157 -6.38 -24.74 -15.28
C GLU A 157 -6.61 -23.34 -14.70
N LEU A 158 -6.36 -22.32 -15.53
CA LEU A 158 -6.75 -20.96 -15.22
C LEU A 158 -8.27 -20.87 -15.27
N ASP A 159 -8.90 -20.69 -14.12
CA ASP A 159 -10.30 -20.32 -14.08
C ASP A 159 -10.42 -18.85 -14.46
N GLU A 160 -10.92 -18.59 -15.67
CA GLU A 160 -11.16 -17.25 -16.21
C GLU A 160 -12.19 -16.46 -15.39
N GLU A 161 -13.00 -17.13 -14.57
CA GLU A 161 -13.92 -16.48 -13.63
C GLU A 161 -13.27 -16.12 -12.29
N SER A 162 -12.07 -16.64 -12.00
CA SER A 162 -11.38 -16.39 -10.73
C SER A 162 -11.03 -14.91 -10.58
N GLN A 163 -11.05 -14.45 -9.31
CA GLN A 163 -10.69 -13.08 -8.97
C GLN A 163 -9.21 -12.77 -9.31
N ALA A 164 -8.35 -13.79 -9.30
CA ALA A 164 -6.96 -13.71 -9.71
C ALA A 164 -6.82 -13.49 -11.22
N PHE A 165 -7.53 -14.26 -12.04
CA PHE A 165 -7.52 -14.07 -13.49
C PHE A 165 -7.98 -12.65 -13.84
N ARG A 166 -9.13 -12.21 -13.30
CA ARG A 166 -9.67 -10.87 -13.54
C ARG A 166 -8.72 -9.75 -13.10
N ALA A 167 -8.00 -9.92 -11.99
CA ALA A 167 -7.02 -8.92 -11.53
C ALA A 167 -5.80 -8.83 -12.47
N VAL A 168 -5.31 -9.98 -12.95
CA VAL A 168 -4.21 -10.04 -13.93
C VAL A 168 -4.65 -9.47 -15.27
N GLU A 169 -5.80 -9.90 -15.79
CA GLU A 169 -6.39 -9.40 -17.04
C GLU A 169 -6.58 -7.88 -16.99
N PHE A 170 -7.22 -7.38 -15.93
CA PHE A 170 -7.40 -5.94 -15.71
C PHE A 170 -6.07 -5.19 -15.72
N TYR A 171 -5.02 -5.74 -15.09
CA TYR A 171 -3.69 -5.14 -15.14
C TYR A 171 -3.14 -5.13 -16.57
N THR A 172 -3.12 -6.28 -17.24
CA THR A 172 -2.50 -6.47 -18.56
C THR A 172 -3.20 -5.71 -19.68
N ASP A 173 -4.50 -5.44 -19.56
CA ASP A 173 -5.26 -4.63 -20.52
C ASP A 173 -4.64 -3.25 -20.77
N PHE A 174 -3.97 -2.66 -19.78
CA PHE A 174 -3.31 -1.36 -19.94
C PHE A 174 -2.10 -1.42 -20.88
N ALA A 175 -1.63 -2.62 -21.22
CA ALA A 175 -0.58 -2.87 -22.21
C ALA A 175 -1.06 -3.52 -23.51
N ASP A 176 -2.35 -3.82 -23.63
CA ASP A 176 -2.95 -4.30 -24.88
C ASP A 176 -3.35 -3.12 -25.78
N LEU A 177 -2.72 -3.01 -26.96
CA LEU A 177 -2.99 -1.96 -27.94
C LEU A 177 -4.45 -1.89 -28.41
N THR A 178 -5.18 -3.01 -28.33
CA THR A 178 -6.59 -3.10 -28.74
C THR A 178 -7.55 -2.68 -27.62
N SER A 179 -7.06 -2.63 -26.38
CA SER A 179 -7.87 -2.24 -25.23
C SER A 179 -8.12 -0.75 -25.19
N SER A 180 -9.34 -0.37 -24.80
CA SER A 180 -9.66 1.03 -24.47
C SER A 180 -8.86 1.57 -23.26
N ARG A 181 -8.24 0.68 -22.49
CA ARG A 181 -7.40 0.98 -21.32
C ARG A 181 -5.93 1.15 -21.68
N TYR A 182 -5.53 0.90 -22.93
CA TYR A 182 -4.13 0.97 -23.36
C TYR A 182 -3.48 2.29 -22.97
N SER A 183 -2.51 2.27 -22.05
CA SER A 183 -1.85 3.48 -21.54
C SER A 183 -0.35 3.31 -21.33
N TRP A 184 0.18 2.09 -21.34
CA TRP A 184 1.61 1.84 -21.12
C TRP A 184 2.06 0.62 -21.91
N ASN A 185 3.34 0.50 -22.22
CA ASN A 185 3.88 -0.67 -22.91
C ASN A 185 5.35 -0.87 -22.55
N THR A 186 5.99 -1.95 -23.01
CA THR A 186 7.40 -2.26 -22.68
C THR A 186 8.41 -1.27 -23.28
N ALA A 187 8.01 -0.52 -24.30
CA ALA A 187 8.80 0.56 -24.89
C ALA A 187 8.63 1.90 -24.16
N SER A 188 7.73 1.98 -23.17
CA SER A 188 7.59 3.15 -22.31
C SER A 188 8.78 3.24 -21.35
N PRO A 189 9.24 4.45 -21.01
CA PRO A 189 10.34 4.66 -20.06
C PRO A 189 10.00 4.13 -18.66
N GLN A 190 10.94 4.22 -17.72
CA GLN A 190 10.67 3.90 -16.33
C GLN A 190 9.61 4.87 -15.75
N ASN A 191 8.62 4.35 -15.01
CA ASN A 191 7.44 5.11 -14.57
C ASN A 191 7.74 6.32 -13.66
N ILE A 192 8.69 6.21 -12.74
CA ILE A 192 9.15 7.29 -11.86
C ILE A 192 9.80 8.40 -12.69
N ASP A 193 10.60 8.03 -13.70
CA ASP A 193 11.23 8.99 -14.62
C ASP A 193 10.17 9.75 -15.41
N ALA A 194 9.23 9.03 -16.03
CA ALA A 194 8.14 9.61 -16.79
C ALA A 194 7.27 10.55 -15.94
N PHE A 195 6.98 10.16 -14.69
CA PHE A 195 6.22 11.00 -13.76
C PHE A 195 7.00 12.26 -13.39
N SER A 196 8.29 12.12 -13.09
CA SER A 196 9.19 13.23 -12.72
C SER A 196 9.38 14.24 -13.86
N GLU A 197 9.33 13.76 -15.11
CA GLU A 197 9.38 14.56 -16.33
C GLU A 197 8.03 15.18 -16.72
N GLY A 198 6.95 14.86 -15.99
CA GLY A 198 5.61 15.36 -16.29
C GLY A 198 4.96 14.71 -17.52
N LYS A 199 5.38 13.49 -17.88
CA LYS A 199 4.83 12.69 -18.99
C LYS A 199 3.86 11.60 -18.56
N LEU A 200 3.64 11.43 -17.26
CA LEU A 200 2.72 10.44 -16.70
C LEU A 200 1.71 11.13 -15.78
N ALA A 201 0.42 10.90 -16.04
CA ALA A 201 -0.66 11.54 -15.29
C ALA A 201 -0.95 10.86 -13.95
N TYR A 202 -0.94 9.53 -13.90
CA TYR A 202 -1.12 8.73 -12.70
C TYR A 202 0.02 7.72 -12.52
N MET A 203 0.53 7.60 -11.30
CA MET A 203 1.52 6.60 -10.91
C MET A 203 1.14 5.98 -9.57
N ILE A 204 1.23 4.66 -9.45
CA ILE A 204 1.01 3.98 -8.19
C ILE A 204 2.35 3.71 -7.52
N HIS A 205 2.46 4.11 -6.25
CA HIS A 205 3.65 3.86 -5.47
C HIS A 205 3.38 3.95 -3.96
N PHE A 206 4.33 3.48 -3.14
CA PHE A 206 4.29 3.64 -1.69
C PHE A 206 4.43 5.10 -1.24
N SER A 207 4.00 5.39 -0.01
CA SER A 207 3.92 6.75 0.55
C SER A 207 5.27 7.48 0.65
N TYR A 208 6.38 6.76 0.81
CA TYR A 208 7.73 7.33 0.83
C TYR A 208 8.12 8.01 -0.50
N MET A 209 7.49 7.64 -1.62
CA MET A 209 7.86 8.16 -2.95
C MET A 209 7.60 9.66 -3.09
N LYS A 210 6.71 10.22 -2.28
CA LYS A 210 6.51 11.67 -2.20
C LYS A 210 7.83 12.43 -2.01
N ASP A 211 8.67 11.99 -1.08
CA ASP A 211 9.90 12.70 -0.75
C ASP A 211 10.93 12.57 -1.90
N ILE A 212 11.04 11.36 -2.46
CA ILE A 212 11.91 11.09 -3.62
C ILE A 212 11.50 11.95 -4.82
N LEU A 213 10.21 12.07 -5.12
CA LEU A 213 9.72 12.91 -6.21
C LEU A 213 9.95 14.40 -5.96
N GLN A 214 9.77 14.87 -4.71
CA GLN A 214 10.02 16.26 -4.33
C GLN A 214 11.51 16.62 -4.42
N GLU A 215 12.40 15.71 -4.02
CA GLU A 215 13.85 15.86 -4.17
C GLU A 215 14.26 15.88 -5.64
N ARG A 216 13.68 14.99 -6.45
CA ARG A 216 14.00 14.85 -7.87
C ARG A 216 13.49 16.03 -8.71
N ASN A 217 12.28 16.52 -8.42
CA ASN A 217 11.71 17.69 -9.10
C ASN A 217 10.75 18.45 -8.17
N SER A 218 11.29 19.39 -7.41
CA SER A 218 10.53 20.24 -6.47
C SER A 218 9.48 21.14 -7.12
N ARG A 219 9.52 21.31 -8.45
CA ARG A 219 8.55 22.08 -9.23
C ARG A 219 7.48 21.21 -9.89
N LEU A 220 7.56 19.89 -9.79
CA LEU A 220 6.56 18.99 -10.36
C LEU A 220 5.21 19.27 -9.70
N PRO A 221 4.17 19.65 -10.46
CA PRO A 221 2.86 20.00 -9.92
C PRO A 221 2.06 18.72 -9.65
N PHE A 222 2.50 17.89 -8.71
CA PHE A 222 1.81 16.66 -8.34
C PHE A 222 1.13 16.76 -6.97
N ASP A 223 0.26 15.81 -6.71
CA ASP A 223 -0.29 15.53 -5.38
C ASP A 223 -0.58 14.02 -5.25
N VAL A 224 -1.07 13.61 -4.09
CA VAL A 224 -1.32 12.22 -3.74
C VAL A 224 -2.79 12.02 -3.38
N ALA A 225 -3.37 10.93 -3.86
CA ALA A 225 -4.72 10.51 -3.56
C ALA A 225 -4.73 9.07 -3.02
N PRO A 226 -5.82 8.66 -2.34
CA PRO A 226 -6.09 7.26 -2.07
C PRO A 226 -6.02 6.44 -3.37
N LEU A 227 -5.59 5.18 -3.27
CA LEU A 227 -5.69 4.27 -4.41
C LEU A 227 -7.13 4.20 -4.93
N PRO A 228 -7.32 4.12 -6.27
CA PRO A 228 -8.62 3.80 -6.82
C PRO A 228 -9.15 2.49 -6.24
N GLN A 229 -10.44 2.46 -5.95
CA GLN A 229 -11.11 1.28 -5.40
C GLN A 229 -11.99 0.63 -6.48
N LEU A 230 -12.11 -0.70 -6.43
CA LEU A 230 -13.11 -1.43 -7.24
C LEU A 230 -14.53 -1.12 -6.72
N ASP A 231 -14.68 -1.08 -5.40
CA ASP A 231 -15.88 -0.68 -4.70
C ASP A 231 -15.56 0.50 -3.79
N PRO A 232 -16.16 1.69 -3.99
CA PRO A 232 -15.87 2.87 -3.17
C PRO A 232 -16.25 2.70 -1.69
N GLU A 233 -17.15 1.77 -1.36
CA GLU A 233 -17.56 1.46 0.02
C GLU A 233 -16.55 0.54 0.72
N ILE A 234 -15.88 -0.33 -0.04
CA ILE A 234 -14.89 -1.28 0.48
C ILE A 234 -13.48 -0.77 0.18
N LYS A 235 -12.95 0.03 1.11
CA LYS A 235 -11.61 0.59 1.00
C LYS A 235 -10.55 -0.43 1.40
N LYS A 236 -9.74 -0.84 0.43
CA LYS A 236 -8.57 -1.70 0.63
C LYS A 236 -7.34 -1.06 -0.02
N THR A 237 -6.23 -1.17 0.69
CA THR A 237 -4.90 -0.80 0.19
C THR A 237 -3.93 -1.95 0.42
N TYR A 238 -2.71 -1.80 -0.10
CA TYR A 238 -1.62 -2.75 0.07
C TYR A 238 -0.53 -2.11 0.90
N GLY A 239 -0.12 -2.81 1.95
CA GLY A 239 0.85 -2.30 2.92
C GLY A 239 2.21 -2.98 2.82
N PHE A 240 3.26 -2.25 3.16
CA PHE A 240 4.63 -2.74 3.24
C PHE A 240 5.32 -2.21 4.51
N PHE A 241 6.09 -3.05 5.18
CA PHE A 241 6.84 -2.65 6.37
C PHE A 241 7.94 -3.66 6.67
N PHE A 242 8.93 -3.19 7.43
CA PHE A 242 9.83 -4.08 8.17
C PHE A 242 9.37 -4.19 9.62
N MET A 243 9.73 -5.30 10.25
CA MET A 243 9.40 -5.57 11.64
C MET A 243 10.68 -5.91 12.42
N ASP A 244 10.76 -5.39 13.64
CA ASP A 244 11.80 -5.69 14.61
C ASP A 244 11.40 -6.94 15.39
N GLY A 245 12.03 -8.06 15.05
CA GLY A 245 11.78 -9.37 15.66
C GLY A 245 12.88 -9.81 16.62
N MET A 246 12.54 -10.75 17.51
CA MET A 246 13.54 -11.40 18.36
C MET A 246 14.17 -12.61 17.68
N ASN A 247 15.48 -12.78 17.87
CA ASN A 247 16.16 -13.99 17.40
C ASN A 247 15.65 -15.22 18.17
N ARG A 248 15.25 -16.28 17.46
CA ARG A 248 14.74 -17.54 18.04
C ARG A 248 15.65 -18.14 19.12
N LYS A 249 16.97 -17.95 19.03
CA LYS A 249 17.93 -18.46 20.04
C LYS A 249 17.67 -17.89 21.44
N LEU A 250 17.09 -16.68 21.56
CA LEU A 250 16.75 -16.08 22.84
C LEU A 250 15.66 -16.84 23.59
N GLU A 251 14.83 -17.61 22.87
CA GLU A 251 13.78 -18.44 23.46
C GLU A 251 14.28 -19.83 23.85
N THR A 252 15.26 -20.38 23.12
CA THR A 252 15.69 -21.76 23.29
C THR A 252 16.90 -21.93 24.23
N ASP A 253 17.69 -20.88 24.44
CA ASP A 253 18.90 -20.91 25.27
C ASP A 253 18.68 -20.13 26.59
N SER A 254 18.50 -20.87 27.68
CA SER A 254 18.26 -20.31 29.02
C SER A 254 19.41 -19.45 29.53
N SER A 255 20.63 -19.59 29.00
CA SER A 255 21.76 -18.72 29.34
C SER A 255 21.58 -17.28 28.83
N GLN A 256 20.66 -17.05 27.88
CA GLN A 256 20.37 -15.74 27.30
C GLN A 256 19.21 -14.99 27.99
N ALA A 257 18.72 -15.46 29.14
CA ALA A 257 17.51 -14.92 29.79
C ALA A 257 17.54 -13.39 29.99
N LEU A 258 18.70 -12.82 30.35
CA LEU A 258 18.84 -11.37 30.49
C LEU A 258 18.73 -10.63 29.15
N LYS A 259 19.28 -11.19 28.06
CA LYS A 259 19.15 -10.63 26.72
C LYS A 259 17.73 -10.74 26.19
N LYS A 260 17.05 -11.86 26.46
CA LYS A 260 15.63 -12.04 26.16
C LYS A 260 14.81 -10.93 26.83
N SER A 261 14.95 -10.77 28.14
CA SER A 261 14.22 -9.73 28.89
C SER A 261 14.52 -8.31 28.38
N ALA A 262 15.76 -8.01 28.00
CA ALA A 262 16.11 -6.72 27.41
C ALA A 262 15.47 -6.51 26.03
N ALA A 263 15.47 -7.53 25.17
CA ALA A 263 14.86 -7.48 23.85
C ALA A 263 13.33 -7.31 23.94
N GLU A 264 12.67 -8.05 24.83
CA GLU A 264 11.23 -7.93 25.12
C GLU A 264 10.86 -6.52 25.60
N LYS A 265 11.63 -5.95 26.52
CA LYS A 265 11.45 -4.57 26.97
C LYS A 265 11.69 -3.56 25.86
N PHE A 266 12.62 -3.82 24.95
CA PHE A 266 12.87 -2.95 23.80
C PHE A 266 11.71 -3.00 22.80
N LEU A 267 11.18 -4.19 22.48
CA LEU A 267 9.99 -4.32 21.64
C LEU A 267 8.78 -3.63 22.29
N TYR A 268 8.59 -3.79 23.60
CA TYR A 268 7.57 -3.05 24.33
C TYR A 268 7.78 -1.54 24.24
N TYR A 269 9.01 -1.06 24.44
CA TYR A 269 9.36 0.35 24.26
C TYR A 269 9.00 0.84 22.86
N LEU A 270 9.36 0.11 21.79
CA LEU A 270 8.99 0.45 20.42
C LEU A 270 7.47 0.53 20.25
N SER A 271 6.72 -0.31 20.96
CA SER A 271 5.26 -0.31 20.87
C SER A 271 4.59 0.89 21.54
N LEU A 272 5.30 1.68 22.37
CA LEU A 272 4.72 2.80 23.12
C LEU A 272 4.29 3.96 22.20
N PRO A 273 3.21 4.69 22.53
CA PRO A 273 2.76 5.83 21.74
C PRO A 273 3.86 6.90 21.58
N GLU A 274 4.63 7.15 22.64
CA GLU A 274 5.69 8.16 22.62
C GLU A 274 6.84 7.77 21.68
N SER A 275 7.24 6.50 21.69
CA SER A 275 8.26 5.98 20.78
C SER A 275 7.80 6.05 19.33
N GLN A 276 6.53 5.71 19.06
CA GLN A 276 5.95 5.83 17.73
C GLN A 276 5.86 7.30 17.26
N ARG A 277 5.48 8.23 18.14
CA ARG A 277 5.52 9.68 17.82
C ARG A 277 6.93 10.16 17.48
N GLN A 278 7.93 9.78 18.27
CA GLN A 278 9.32 10.13 17.99
C GLN A 278 9.80 9.53 16.67
N PHE A 279 9.41 8.29 16.37
CA PHE A 279 9.72 7.64 15.09
C PHE A 279 9.12 8.43 13.91
N VAL A 280 7.84 8.80 13.99
CA VAL A 280 7.16 9.61 12.96
C VAL A 280 7.80 10.98 12.83
N ALA A 281 8.12 11.66 13.93
CA ALA A 281 8.74 12.99 13.90
C ALA A 281 10.08 12.99 13.15
N ASN A 282 10.85 11.90 13.26
CA ASN A 282 12.16 11.76 12.64
C ASN A 282 12.10 11.26 11.19
N THR A 283 11.14 10.39 10.87
CA THR A 283 11.11 9.67 9.58
C THR A 283 10.02 10.15 8.64
N LYS A 284 8.96 10.75 9.19
CA LYS A 284 7.68 11.08 8.53
C LYS A 284 6.95 9.88 7.95
N LEU A 285 7.39 8.64 8.21
CA LEU A 285 6.73 7.45 7.68
C LEU A 285 5.35 7.27 8.33
N PRO A 286 4.42 6.56 7.69
CA PRO A 286 3.09 6.34 8.24
C PRO A 286 3.18 5.42 9.46
N ALA A 287 2.63 5.85 10.61
CA ALA A 287 2.72 5.09 11.85
C ALA A 287 2.00 3.74 11.75
N SER A 288 2.50 2.76 12.48
CA SER A 288 1.82 1.46 12.64
C SER A 288 0.70 1.49 13.70
N ARG A 289 0.74 2.47 14.61
CA ARG A 289 -0.23 2.68 15.69
C ARG A 289 -1.39 3.57 15.25
N LYS A 290 -2.63 3.10 15.41
CA LYS A 290 -3.87 3.77 15.00
C LYS A 290 -4.03 5.15 15.64
N ASP A 291 -3.73 5.29 16.93
CA ASP A 291 -3.78 6.58 17.64
C ASP A 291 -2.83 7.61 17.03
N ILE A 292 -1.62 7.19 16.65
CA ILE A 292 -0.63 8.07 16.00
C ILE A 292 -0.98 8.34 14.54
N VAL A 293 -1.57 7.38 13.83
CA VAL A 293 -2.11 7.61 12.48
C VAL A 293 -3.19 8.70 12.51
N GLU A 294 -4.06 8.70 13.52
CA GLU A 294 -5.06 9.77 13.70
C GLU A 294 -4.45 11.15 13.94
N GLU A 295 -3.30 11.21 14.63
CA GLU A 295 -2.52 12.45 14.77
C GLU A 295 -1.95 12.91 13.41
N GLN A 296 -1.39 11.98 12.61
CA GLN A 296 -0.87 12.27 11.28
C GLN A 296 -1.97 12.75 10.31
N LEU A 297 -3.18 12.20 10.39
CA LEU A 297 -4.34 12.64 9.59
C LEU A 297 -4.71 14.11 9.85
N LYS A 298 -4.33 14.67 11.00
CA LYS A 298 -4.62 16.06 11.39
C LYS A 298 -3.41 16.99 11.16
N SER A 299 -2.31 16.48 10.63
CA SER A 299 -1.06 17.21 10.43
C SER A 299 -0.76 17.46 8.95
N SER A 300 0.38 18.10 8.67
CA SER A 300 0.92 18.25 7.31
C SER A 300 1.25 16.92 6.62
N ASP A 301 1.28 15.81 7.36
CA ASP A 301 1.61 14.47 6.87
C ASP A 301 0.38 13.61 6.53
N GLN A 302 -0.84 14.17 6.57
CA GLN A 302 -2.09 13.46 6.30
C GLN A 302 -2.08 12.62 5.01
N ILE A 303 -1.38 13.09 3.97
CA ILE A 303 -1.34 12.41 2.68
C ILE A 303 -0.50 11.13 2.69
N ARG A 304 0.27 10.88 3.75
CA ARG A 304 1.08 9.66 3.92
C ARG A 304 0.28 8.50 4.49
N VAL A 305 -0.80 8.78 5.21
CA VAL A 305 -1.60 7.78 5.95
C VAL A 305 -2.96 7.49 5.31
N LEU A 306 -3.13 7.83 4.02
CA LEU A 306 -4.41 7.67 3.32
C LEU A 306 -4.85 6.20 3.31
N LEU A 307 -6.11 5.92 3.70
CA LEU A 307 -6.66 4.56 3.80
C LEU A 307 -6.04 3.65 4.88
N MET A 308 -5.22 4.17 5.80
CA MET A 308 -4.65 3.35 6.89
C MET A 308 -5.60 3.14 8.08
N VAL A 309 -6.63 3.97 8.21
CA VAL A 309 -7.67 3.82 9.24
C VAL A 309 -9.02 3.68 8.55
N PRO A 310 -9.78 2.61 8.82
CA PRO A 310 -11.17 2.56 8.39
C PRO A 310 -11.92 3.65 9.16
N TYR A 311 -12.54 4.57 8.42
CA TYR A 311 -13.33 5.70 8.92
C TYR A 311 -12.54 6.90 9.48
N MET A 312 -12.27 7.86 8.59
CA MET A 312 -12.82 9.18 8.81
C MET A 312 -13.68 9.49 7.58
N LEU A 313 -14.98 9.71 7.77
CA LEU A 313 -15.74 10.49 6.80
C LEU A 313 -14.92 11.76 6.56
N ILE A 314 -14.43 11.95 5.34
CA ILE A 314 -14.02 13.28 4.88
C ILE A 314 -15.34 14.08 4.71
N ILE A 315 -16.05 14.31 5.81
CA ILE A 315 -17.01 15.39 5.93
C ILE A 315 -16.27 16.48 6.68
N THR A 316 -15.70 17.38 5.92
CA THR A 316 -15.93 18.83 5.99
C THR A 316 -14.92 19.45 5.03
N THR A 317 -15.35 19.97 3.88
CA THR A 317 -15.87 21.34 3.81
C THR A 317 -14.99 22.27 4.66
N ASN A 318 -13.78 22.61 4.20
CA ASN A 318 -13.13 23.90 4.50
C ASN A 318 -11.82 24.07 3.72
N LEU A 319 -11.96 24.26 2.41
CA LEU A 319 -10.98 25.06 1.64
C LEU A 319 -11.21 26.58 1.83
N MET A 320 -12.01 27.00 2.83
CA MET A 320 -12.49 28.38 2.98
C MET A 320 -11.87 29.17 4.16
N LEU A 321 -10.88 28.62 4.87
CA LEU A 321 -10.23 29.31 6.02
C LEU A 321 -8.77 29.72 5.80
N LEU A 322 -8.33 29.87 4.54
CA LEU A 322 -7.02 30.46 4.20
C LEU A 322 -7.11 31.91 3.65
N LYS A 323 -8.20 32.63 3.95
CA LYS A 323 -8.37 34.05 3.58
C LYS A 323 -8.69 35.03 4.71
N GLN A 324 -8.52 34.65 5.97
CA GLN A 324 -8.55 35.61 7.10
C GLN A 324 -7.30 35.52 7.96
N SER A 325 -6.17 35.93 7.39
CA SER A 325 -5.00 36.41 8.13
C SER A 325 -4.07 37.10 7.14
N LYS A 326 -4.42 38.34 6.75
CA LYS A 326 -3.53 39.39 6.22
C LYS A 326 -4.37 40.59 5.75
N SER A 327 -4.87 41.37 6.70
CA SER A 327 -5.19 42.81 6.50
C SER A 327 -5.52 43.44 7.85
N GLY A 328 -4.51 43.50 8.72
CA GLY A 328 -4.45 44.42 9.83
C GLY A 328 -3.11 45.13 9.75
N LEU A 329 -3.03 46.20 8.97
CA LEU A 329 -2.02 47.27 9.01
C LEU A 329 -2.29 48.27 7.88
N ILE A 330 -3.04 49.32 8.23
CA ILE A 330 -2.86 50.77 8.00
C ILE A 330 -4.24 51.42 8.05
#